data_AF-A0A927ZYD8-F1
#
_entry.id   AF-A0A927ZYD8-F1
#
_cell.length_a   1.000
_cell.length_b   1.000
_cell.length_c   1.000
_cell.angle_alpha   90.00
_cell.angle_beta   90.00
_cell.angle_gamma   90.00
#
_symmetry.space_group_name_H-M   'P 1'
#
loop_
_entity.id
_entity.type
_entity.pdbx_description
1 polymer ?
#
loop_
_entity_poly.entity_id
_entity_poly.type
_entity_poly.pdbx_seq_one_letter_code
_entity_poly.pdbx_strand_id
1 'polypeptide(L)'
;MTTAVTKAKATTKKVAGKKQYVFIFFNCNDNKDAHSMNARYNNEVFADTTSGRKALLAKVEAEVVAGRVNVADKDAVEHDILKGDPTEASSKIQYGDIERMIFMA
;
A
#
# COMPACT_ATOMS: atom_id res chain seq x y z
N MET A 1 59.83 -18.12 17.97
CA MET A 1 58.80 -17.13 18.34
C MET A 1 57.66 -17.28 17.35
N THR A 2 56.51 -17.79 17.81
CA THR A 2 55.39 -18.20 16.95
C THR A 2 54.31 -17.13 17.05
N THR A 3 54.04 -16.40 15.97
CA THR A 3 53.00 -15.36 15.95
C THR A 3 51.70 -15.98 15.47
N ALA A 4 50.71 -16.10 16.36
CA ALA A 4 49.35 -16.51 16.04
C ALA A 4 48.58 -15.32 15.44
N VAL A 5 48.07 -15.47 14.23
CA VAL A 5 47.14 -14.50 13.61
C VAL A 5 45.72 -14.96 13.93
N THR A 6 45.04 -14.26 14.82
CA THR A 6 43.64 -14.48 15.15
C THR A 6 42.78 -13.98 13.99
N LYS A 7 42.19 -14.89 13.23
CA LYS A 7 41.25 -14.57 12.14
C LYS A 7 39.94 -14.10 12.74
N ALA A 8 39.69 -12.78 12.71
CA ALA A 8 38.40 -12.22 13.12
C ALA A 8 37.30 -12.74 12.19
N LYS A 9 36.35 -13.49 12.74
CA LYS A 9 35.16 -13.97 12.03
C LYS A 9 34.19 -12.80 11.93
N ALA A 10 34.13 -12.16 10.76
CA ALA A 10 33.10 -11.17 10.45
C ALA A 10 31.73 -11.84 10.49
N THR A 11 30.98 -11.63 11.56
CA THR A 11 29.56 -11.97 11.64
C THR A 11 28.78 -10.89 10.90
N THR A 12 28.64 -11.05 9.59
CA THR A 12 27.62 -10.34 8.82
C THR A 12 26.24 -10.75 9.34
N LYS A 13 25.71 -9.96 10.27
CA LYS A 13 24.31 -10.03 10.68
C LYS A 13 23.49 -9.63 9.45
N LYS A 14 22.93 -10.62 8.74
CA LYS A 14 21.94 -10.39 7.69
C LYS A 14 20.80 -9.59 8.31
N VAL A 15 20.74 -8.30 8.04
CA VAL A 15 19.57 -7.48 8.37
C VAL A 15 18.44 -8.07 7.56
N ALA A 16 17.52 -8.78 8.21
CA ALA A 16 16.27 -9.17 7.57
C ALA A 16 15.63 -7.88 7.08
N GLY A 17 15.54 -7.68 5.76
CA GLY A 17 14.98 -6.47 5.18
C GLY A 17 13.61 -6.21 5.80
N LYS A 18 13.40 -5.00 6.33
CA LYS A 18 12.07 -4.60 6.79
C LYS A 18 11.12 -4.77 5.61
N LYS A 19 10.03 -5.52 5.79
CA LYS A 19 8.98 -5.65 4.77
C LYS A 19 8.52 -4.24 4.40
N GLN A 20 8.68 -3.87 3.14
CA GLN A 20 8.15 -2.62 2.62
C GLN A 20 6.74 -2.92 2.13
N TYR A 21 5.74 -2.22 2.68
CA TYR A 21 4.37 -2.34 2.21
C TYR A 21 4.11 -1.31 1.13
N VAL A 22 3.27 -1.71 0.18
CA VAL A 22 2.70 -0.83 -0.82
C VAL A 22 1.20 -1.06 -0.88
N PHE A 23 0.47 -0.04 -1.30
CA PHE A 23 -0.96 -0.08 -1.48
C PHE A 23 -1.31 0.07 -2.96
N ILE A 24 -2.38 -0.60 -3.37
CA ILE A 24 -2.94 -0.49 -4.71
C ILE A 24 -4.41 -0.15 -4.56
N PHE A 25 -4.86 0.86 -5.30
CA PHE A 25 -6.28 1.17 -5.41
C PHE A 25 -6.85 0.50 -6.66
N PHE A 26 -7.96 -0.22 -6.50
CA PHE A 26 -8.69 -0.88 -7.56
C PHE A 26 -10.06 -0.26 -7.73
N ASN A 27 -10.43 0.09 -8.97
CA ASN A 27 -11.85 0.21 -9.31
C ASN A 27 -12.43 -1.20 -9.52
N CYS A 28 -13.59 -1.48 -8.93
CA CYS A 28 -14.18 -2.82 -8.86
C CYS A 28 -15.72 -2.78 -8.88
N ASN A 29 -16.36 -3.96 -8.91
CA ASN A 29 -17.82 -4.08 -8.80
C ASN A 29 -18.29 -3.93 -7.32
N ASP A 30 -19.61 -3.91 -7.09
CA ASP A 30 -20.18 -3.80 -5.74
C ASP A 30 -19.73 -4.93 -4.78
N ASN A 31 -19.46 -6.12 -5.32
CA ASN A 31 -19.04 -7.28 -4.54
C ASN A 31 -17.54 -7.30 -4.22
N LYS A 32 -16.75 -6.35 -4.78
CA LYS A 32 -15.28 -6.29 -4.69
C LYS A 32 -14.63 -7.62 -5.08
N ASP A 33 -15.19 -8.29 -6.09
CA ASP A 33 -14.65 -9.58 -6.51
C ASP A 33 -13.30 -9.39 -7.21
N ALA A 34 -12.34 -10.28 -6.95
CA ALA A 34 -11.01 -10.20 -7.56
C ALA A 34 -11.02 -10.17 -9.10
N HIS A 35 -12.04 -10.74 -9.75
CA HIS A 35 -12.17 -10.69 -11.22
C HIS A 35 -12.57 -9.30 -11.74
N SER A 36 -13.19 -8.46 -10.89
CA SER A 36 -13.54 -7.08 -11.20
C SER A 36 -12.38 -6.11 -10.94
N MET A 37 -11.45 -6.49 -10.07
CA MET A 37 -10.21 -5.77 -9.78
C MET A 37 -9.21 -5.95 -10.93
N ASN A 38 -9.40 -5.16 -11.98
CA ASN A 38 -8.61 -5.35 -13.19
C ASN A 38 -7.22 -4.69 -13.05
N ALA A 39 -6.21 -5.51 -12.77
CA ALA A 39 -4.81 -5.08 -12.69
C ALA A 39 -4.28 -4.37 -13.95
N ARG A 40 -4.91 -4.57 -15.13
CA ARG A 40 -4.53 -3.87 -16.37
C ARG A 40 -4.82 -2.36 -16.31
N TYR A 41 -5.83 -1.98 -15.54
CA TYR A 41 -6.24 -0.58 -15.36
C TYR A 41 -5.69 0.03 -14.06
N ASN A 42 -5.14 -0.79 -13.16
CA ASN A 42 -4.54 -0.34 -11.91
C ASN A 42 -3.01 -0.49 -11.97
N ASN A 43 -2.38 0.50 -12.60
CA ASN A 43 -0.94 0.54 -12.86
C ASN A 43 -0.15 1.37 -11.81
N GLU A 44 -0.83 1.82 -10.76
CA GLU A 44 -0.26 2.71 -9.74
C GLU A 44 -0.10 1.97 -8.42
N VAL A 45 1.09 2.09 -7.83
CA VAL A 45 1.45 1.48 -6.56
C VAL A 45 1.92 2.59 -5.63
N PHE A 46 1.34 2.66 -4.44
CA PHE A 46 1.58 3.71 -3.48
C PHE A 46 2.40 3.18 -2.30
N ALA A 47 3.63 3.67 -2.12
CA ALA A 47 4.47 3.25 -1.01
C ALA A 47 3.84 3.63 0.34
N ASP A 48 4.01 2.78 1.36
CA ASP A 48 3.58 3.06 2.74
C ASP A 48 4.50 4.12 3.41
N THR A 49 4.37 5.35 2.91
CA THR A 49 5.09 6.56 3.34
C THR A 49 4.09 7.72 3.37
N THR A 50 4.41 8.81 4.05
CA THR A 50 3.51 9.98 4.10
C THR A 50 3.17 10.52 2.71
N SER A 51 4.15 10.59 1.79
CA SER A 51 3.90 11.06 0.43
C SER A 51 3.09 10.03 -0.38
N GLY A 52 3.39 8.75 -0.25
CA GLY A 52 2.65 7.69 -0.95
C GLY A 52 1.19 7.59 -0.50
N ARG A 53 0.91 7.75 0.80
CA ARG A 53 -0.46 7.81 1.34
C ARG A 53 -1.23 9.03 0.85
N LYS A 54 -0.57 10.20 0.74
CA LYS A 54 -1.19 11.40 0.13
C LYS A 54 -1.51 11.18 -1.35
N ALA A 55 -0.62 10.51 -2.09
CA ALA A 55 -0.88 10.16 -3.49
C ALA A 55 -2.03 9.15 -3.63
N LEU A 56 -2.12 8.17 -2.72
CA LEU A 56 -3.25 7.24 -2.66
C LEU A 56 -4.57 7.97 -2.39
N LEU A 57 -4.61 8.89 -1.43
CA LEU A 57 -5.79 9.70 -1.16
C LEU A 57 -6.20 10.53 -2.38
N ALA A 58 -5.25 11.23 -3.01
CA ALA A 58 -5.51 12.01 -4.22
C ALA A 58 -6.04 11.14 -5.37
N LYS A 59 -5.58 9.89 -5.48
CA LYS A 59 -6.13 8.91 -6.44
C LYS A 59 -7.59 8.60 -6.12
N VAL A 60 -7.93 8.28 -4.87
CA VAL A 60 -9.32 8.03 -4.45
C VAL A 60 -10.21 9.24 -4.75
N GLU A 61 -9.77 10.45 -4.40
CA GLU A 61 -10.50 11.70 -4.68
C GLU A 61 -10.73 11.92 -6.18
N ALA A 62 -9.72 11.67 -7.02
CA ALA A 62 -9.85 11.81 -8.46
C ALA A 62 -10.89 10.84 -9.05
N GLU A 63 -10.97 9.62 -8.52
CA GLU A 63 -11.97 8.62 -8.93
C GLU A 63 -13.39 9.01 -8.48
N VAL A 64 -13.52 9.63 -7.30
CA VAL A 64 -14.78 10.21 -6.82
C VAL A 64 -15.23 11.37 -7.70
N VAL A 65 -14.33 12.31 -8.02
CA VAL A 65 -14.63 13.45 -8.89
C VAL A 65 -15.03 12.99 -10.29
N ALA A 66 -14.43 11.90 -10.78
CA ALA A 66 -14.80 11.30 -12.05
C ALA A 66 -16.12 10.51 -12.00
N GLY A 67 -16.77 10.39 -10.83
CA GLY A 67 -18.01 9.65 -10.64
C GLY A 67 -17.86 8.14 -10.81
N ARG A 68 -16.63 7.61 -10.70
CA ARG A 68 -16.33 6.18 -10.89
C ARG A 68 -16.40 5.37 -9.60
N VAL A 69 -16.29 6.04 -8.45
CA VAL A 69 -16.47 5.45 -7.12
C VAL A 69 -17.26 6.40 -6.23
N ASN A 70 -17.94 5.85 -5.23
CA ASN A 70 -18.68 6.64 -4.24
C ASN A 70 -18.05 6.46 -2.85
N VAL A 71 -17.97 7.54 -2.08
CA VAL A 71 -17.47 7.51 -0.71
C VAL A 71 -18.58 7.96 0.23
N ALA A 72 -18.92 7.11 1.20
CA ALA A 72 -19.99 7.40 2.17
C ALA A 72 -19.56 8.42 3.23
N ASP A 73 -18.30 8.35 3.68
CA ASP A 73 -17.71 9.24 4.68
C ASP A 73 -16.29 9.62 4.25
N LYS A 74 -16.13 10.85 3.76
CA LYS A 74 -14.85 11.35 3.22
C LYS A 74 -13.81 11.55 4.32
N ASP A 75 -14.22 12.05 5.48
CA ASP A 75 -13.31 12.35 6.58
C ASP A 75 -12.75 11.06 7.17
N ALA A 76 -13.58 10.01 7.28
CA ALA A 76 -13.14 8.69 7.72
C ALA A 76 -12.16 8.04 6.72
N VAL A 77 -12.43 8.15 5.41
CA VAL A 77 -11.50 7.66 4.36
C VAL A 77 -10.16 8.39 4.41
N GLU A 78 -10.17 9.72 4.53
CA GLU A 78 -8.94 10.51 4.68
C GLU A 78 -8.16 10.08 5.93
N HIS A 79 -8.85 9.93 7.06
CA HIS A 79 -8.24 9.49 8.31
C HIS A 79 -7.58 8.11 8.18
N ASP A 80 -8.28 7.12 7.63
CA ASP A 80 -7.78 5.77 7.46
C ASP A 80 -6.55 5.72 6.55
N ILE A 81 -6.57 6.48 5.44
CA ILE A 81 -5.45 6.51 4.49
C ILE A 81 -4.24 7.26 5.08
N LEU A 82 -4.44 8.45 5.65
CA LEU A 82 -3.33 9.32 6.06
C LEU A 82 -2.78 8.98 7.45
N LYS A 83 -3.62 8.50 8.36
CA LYS A 83 -3.29 8.31 9.79
C LYS A 83 -3.49 6.88 10.28
N GLY A 84 -4.39 6.11 9.65
CA GLY A 84 -4.74 4.75 10.01
C GLY A 84 -4.11 3.65 9.14
N ASP A 85 -4.84 2.55 8.94
CA ASP A 85 -4.53 1.53 7.93
C ASP A 85 -5.35 1.81 6.66
N PRO A 86 -4.70 2.10 5.50
CA PRO A 86 -5.41 2.39 4.26
C PRO A 86 -6.39 1.32 3.79
N THR A 87 -6.23 0.06 4.20
CA THR A 87 -7.17 -1.02 3.82
C THR A 87 -8.54 -0.88 4.51
N GLU A 88 -8.63 -0.17 5.64
CA GLU A 88 -9.90 0.05 6.36
C GLU A 88 -10.84 1.01 5.61
N ALA A 89 -10.27 1.86 4.75
CA ALA A 89 -11.04 2.76 3.89
C ALA A 89 -11.88 2.01 2.86
N SER A 90 -11.48 0.79 2.46
CA SER A 90 -12.21 -0.04 1.49
C SER A 90 -13.69 -0.22 1.81
N SER A 91 -14.03 -0.40 3.09
CA SER A 91 -15.42 -0.58 3.55
C SER A 91 -16.30 0.66 3.33
N LYS A 92 -15.68 1.82 3.11
CA LYS A 92 -16.32 3.13 2.98
C LYS A 92 -16.35 3.64 1.53
N ILE A 93 -15.73 2.90 0.62
CA ILE A 93 -15.64 3.19 -0.81
C ILE A 93 -16.44 2.14 -1.57
N GLN A 94 -17.51 2.58 -2.26
CA GLN A 94 -18.25 1.77 -3.21
C GLN A 94 -17.56 1.81 -4.57
N TYR A 95 -17.48 0.67 -5.25
CA TYR A 95 -16.76 0.49 -6.52
C TYR A 95 -15.25 0.74 -6.45
N GLY A 96 -14.68 0.82 -5.25
CA GLY A 96 -13.24 0.99 -5.02
C GLY A 96 -12.74 0.10 -3.91
N ASP A 97 -11.53 -0.41 -4.01
CA ASP A 97 -10.89 -1.22 -2.97
C ASP A 97 -9.41 -0.88 -2.84
N ILE A 98 -8.86 -0.95 -1.63
CA ILE A 98 -7.45 -0.71 -1.33
C ILE A 98 -6.85 -1.99 -0.78
N GLU A 99 -5.94 -2.59 -1.56
CA GLU A 99 -5.20 -3.77 -1.12
C GLU A 99 -3.78 -3.41 -0.70
N ARG A 100 -3.25 -4.18 0.25
CA ARG A 100 -1.87 -4.08 0.73
C ARG A 100 -1.04 -5.23 0.17
N MET A 101 0.08 -4.89 -0.47
CA MET A 101 1.06 -5.85 -0.96
C MET A 101 2.41 -5.66 -0.28
N ILE A 102 3.18 -6.74 -0.14
CA ILE A 102 4.57 -6.67 0.32
C ILE A 102 5.45 -6.47 -0.91
N PHE A 103 6.20 -5.38 -0.94
CA PHE A 103 7.29 -5.17 -1.87
C PHE A 103 8.53 -5.89 -1.34
N MET A 104 8.93 -6.95 -2.03
CA MET A 104 10.19 -7.64 -1.81
C MET A 104 11.16 -7.14 -2.89
N ALA A 105 12.09 -6.27 -2.49
CA ALA A 105 13.21 -5.83 -3.32
C ALA A 105 14.32 -6.89 -3.38
#